data_AF-A0A952R0M4-F1
#
_entry.id   AF-A0A952R0M4-F1
#
_cell.length_a   1.000
_cell.length_b   1.000
_cell.length_c   1.000
_cell.angle_alpha   90.00
_cell.angle_beta   90.00
_cell.angle_gamma   90.00
#
_symmetry.space_group_name_H-M   'P 1'
#
loop_
_entity.id
_entity.type
_entity.pdbx_description
1 polymer ?
#
loop_
_entity_poly.entity_id
_entity_poly.type
_entity_poly.pdbx_seq_one_letter_code
_entity_poly.pdbx_strand_id
1 'polypeptide(L)'
;MTLGIGTKRTALLLAVLVVPLTGLLSACFGRSDSMAPLIAITEPRSGTTRNTENLRISGYAMDDSGVASIRIDGVDLMADDLYRSERGRGLVQFAFTKPNLSDGELTLVLEVTDVNGRTTSENYVLTLDATPPTVELTRVEGAGGGRLRVEGTARDNLRLSSIRINGVPLAFTPGTEFSFSVLVDDAADGEVVVEDSAGNVTRRSLR
;
A
#
# COMPACT_ATOMS: atom_id res chain seq x y z
N MET A 1 -9.28 27.45 110.24
CA MET A 1 -10.72 27.14 110.38
C MET A 1 -11.37 27.38 109.02
N THR A 2 -12.16 26.40 108.57
CA THR A 2 -13.15 26.44 107.45
C THR A 2 -12.64 26.78 106.04
N LEU A 3 -12.97 26.09 104.96
CA LEU A 3 -13.68 24.82 104.67
C LEU A 3 -13.42 24.54 103.16
N GLY A 4 -13.52 23.28 102.71
CA GLY A 4 -13.44 22.89 101.29
C GLY A 4 -14.46 23.62 100.40
N ILE A 5 -14.30 23.64 99.08
CA ILE A 5 -14.91 22.69 98.14
C ILE A 5 -14.03 22.60 96.88
N GLY A 6 -13.82 21.37 96.37
CA GLY A 6 -13.00 21.10 95.19
C GLY A 6 -13.76 21.15 93.87
N THR A 7 -13.01 21.23 92.77
CA THR A 7 -13.53 20.90 91.43
C THR A 7 -12.45 20.25 90.56
N LYS A 8 -12.66 18.94 90.39
CA LYS A 8 -12.35 18.03 89.27
C LYS A 8 -11.25 18.41 88.27
N ARG A 9 -10.22 17.54 88.24
CA ARG A 9 -9.29 17.34 87.13
C ARG A 9 -10.05 16.80 85.92
N THR A 10 -9.94 17.47 84.79
CA THR A 10 -10.31 16.92 83.48
C THR A 10 -9.09 17.06 82.57
N ALA A 11 -8.41 15.94 82.36
CA ALA A 11 -7.37 15.79 81.37
C ALA A 11 -8.02 15.89 79.97
N LEU A 12 -7.65 16.91 79.20
CA LEU A 12 -8.05 17.00 77.81
C LEU A 12 -7.06 16.14 77.01
N LEU A 13 -7.49 14.95 76.61
CA LEU A 13 -6.77 14.11 75.65
C LEU A 13 -6.63 14.87 74.33
N LEU A 14 -5.39 15.09 73.90
CA LEU A 14 -5.08 15.48 72.53
C LEU A 14 -5.34 14.25 71.64
N ALA A 15 -6.48 14.22 70.95
CA ALA A 15 -6.73 13.23 69.91
C ALA A 15 -5.81 13.54 68.72
N VAL A 16 -4.67 12.86 68.65
CA VAL A 16 -3.82 12.84 67.45
C VAL A 16 -4.62 12.12 66.38
N LEU A 17 -5.21 12.89 65.46
CA LEU A 17 -5.78 12.36 64.23
C LEU A 17 -4.63 11.88 63.35
N VAL A 18 -4.20 10.64 63.54
CA VAL A 18 -3.36 9.94 62.58
C VAL A 18 -4.23 9.67 61.35
N VAL A 19 -4.21 10.60 60.40
CA VAL A 19 -4.75 10.34 59.06
C VAL A 19 -3.82 9.30 58.44
N PRO A 20 -4.29 8.08 58.11
CA PRO A 20 -3.46 7.14 57.38
C PRO A 20 -3.24 7.72 55.99
N LEU A 21 -2.02 8.19 55.72
CA LEU A 21 -1.54 8.64 54.41
C LEU A 21 -1.30 7.42 53.50
N THR A 22 -2.31 6.55 53.37
CA THR A 22 -2.26 5.32 52.58
C THR A 22 -3.53 5.25 51.73
N GLY A 23 -3.58 6.04 50.66
CA GLY A 23 -4.76 6.04 49.79
C GLY A 23 -4.75 6.93 48.56
N LEU A 24 -3.60 7.45 48.09
CA LEU A 24 -3.55 8.31 46.89
C LEU A 24 -2.52 7.86 45.83
N LEU A 25 -2.22 6.56 45.78
CA LEU A 25 -1.38 5.97 44.73
C LEU A 25 -2.13 4.85 43.99
N SER A 26 -3.32 5.18 43.47
CA SER A 26 -3.99 4.38 42.42
C SER A 26 -4.70 5.29 41.43
N ALA A 27 -4.02 6.33 40.97
CA ALA A 27 -4.26 6.80 39.62
C ALA A 27 -3.26 6.07 38.74
N CYS A 28 -3.58 4.83 38.37
CA CYS A 28 -2.91 4.20 37.24
C CYS A 28 -3.12 5.15 36.07
N PHE A 29 -2.05 5.82 35.64
CA PHE A 29 -1.98 6.41 34.32
C PHE A 29 -2.23 5.26 33.32
N GLY A 30 -3.48 5.02 32.95
CA GLY A 30 -3.75 4.40 31.67
C GLY A 30 -3.02 5.26 30.67
N ARG A 31 -2.13 4.67 29.86
CA ARG A 31 -1.58 5.40 28.73
C ARG A 31 -2.81 5.93 27.99
N SER A 32 -2.98 7.25 28.02
CA SER A 32 -3.84 7.93 27.07
C SER A 32 -3.18 7.67 25.74
N ASP A 33 -3.53 6.54 25.13
CA ASP A 33 -3.26 6.32 23.73
C ASP A 33 -3.74 7.58 23.00
N SER A 34 -2.82 8.22 22.32
CA SER A 34 -3.03 9.47 21.60
C SER A 34 -2.73 9.33 20.12
N MET A 35 -2.41 8.11 19.65
CA MET A 35 -2.05 7.87 18.26
C MET A 35 -3.28 7.37 17.52
N ALA A 36 -3.47 7.85 16.30
CA ALA A 36 -4.45 7.24 15.41
C ALA A 36 -3.83 5.96 14.84
N PRO A 37 -4.63 4.91 14.59
CA PRO A 37 -4.13 3.69 13.97
C PRO A 37 -3.55 4.01 12.58
N LEU A 38 -2.57 3.24 12.12
CA LEU A 38 -1.96 3.38 10.81
C LEU A 38 -2.26 2.17 9.95
N ILE A 39 -2.48 2.40 8.65
CA ILE A 39 -2.65 1.37 7.63
C ILE A 39 -1.76 1.68 6.43
N ALA A 40 -1.11 0.67 5.87
CA ALA A 40 -0.27 0.82 4.69
C ALA A 40 -0.32 -0.43 3.80
N ILE A 41 -0.37 -0.22 2.48
CA ILE A 41 -0.18 -1.27 1.47
C ILE A 41 1.31 -1.38 1.16
N THR A 42 1.84 -2.61 1.21
CA THR A 42 3.22 -2.90 0.83
C THR A 42 3.30 -3.35 -0.62
N GLU A 43 2.36 -4.17 -1.07
CA GLU A 43 2.31 -4.69 -2.44
C GLU A 43 0.86 -4.77 -2.98
N PRO A 44 0.66 -4.45 -4.27
CA PRO A 44 1.57 -3.71 -5.13
C PRO A 44 1.79 -2.30 -4.58
N ARG A 45 2.98 -1.74 -4.79
CA ARG A 45 3.16 -0.29 -4.61
C ARG A 45 2.28 0.42 -5.63
N SER A 46 1.77 1.60 -5.28
CA SER A 46 1.03 2.46 -6.22
C SER A 46 1.80 2.61 -7.53
N GLY A 47 1.08 2.56 -8.65
CA GLY A 47 1.66 2.53 -9.99
C GLY A 47 0.75 1.79 -10.98
N THR A 48 1.34 1.26 -12.05
CA THR A 48 0.64 0.47 -13.07
C THR A 48 0.95 -1.02 -12.91
N THR A 49 -0.04 -1.88 -13.07
CA THR A 49 0.14 -3.33 -13.12
C THR A 49 -0.74 -3.97 -14.19
N ARG A 50 -0.26 -5.06 -14.78
CA ARG A 50 -1.00 -5.86 -15.74
C ARG A 50 -1.90 -6.95 -15.15
N ASN A 51 -1.90 -7.13 -13.82
CA ASN A 51 -2.66 -8.19 -13.17
C ASN A 51 -4.11 -7.76 -12.90
N THR A 52 -5.05 -8.28 -13.69
CA THR A 52 -6.48 -8.03 -13.56
C THR A 52 -7.28 -9.23 -13.04
N GLU A 53 -6.73 -10.45 -13.09
CA GLU A 53 -7.47 -11.68 -12.79
C GLU A 53 -7.48 -12.04 -11.31
N ASN A 54 -6.35 -11.91 -10.62
CA ASN A 54 -6.20 -12.24 -9.21
C ASN A 54 -5.20 -11.28 -8.57
N LEU A 55 -5.59 -10.02 -8.49
CA LEU A 55 -4.75 -8.98 -7.91
C LEU A 55 -4.67 -9.19 -6.40
N ARG A 56 -3.54 -9.73 -5.93
CA ARG A 56 -3.23 -9.85 -4.50
C ARG A 56 -2.65 -8.55 -3.99
N ILE A 57 -3.30 -7.99 -2.97
CA ILE A 57 -2.88 -6.78 -2.27
C ILE A 57 -2.54 -7.16 -0.84
N SER A 58 -1.38 -6.74 -0.35
CA SER A 58 -0.91 -6.98 1.00
C SER A 58 -0.42 -5.72 1.68
N GLY A 59 -0.54 -5.70 3.00
CA GLY A 59 -0.21 -4.55 3.81
C GLY A 59 -0.16 -4.87 5.29
N TYR A 60 -0.13 -3.82 6.10
CA TYR A 60 -0.22 -3.94 7.54
C TYR A 60 -1.05 -2.82 8.16
N ALA A 61 -1.61 -3.11 9.32
CA ALA A 61 -2.23 -2.16 10.22
C ALA A 61 -1.49 -2.17 11.55
N MET A 62 -1.31 -1.01 12.18
CA MET A 62 -0.65 -0.90 13.47
C MET A 62 -1.31 0.15 14.37
N ASP A 63 -1.28 -0.12 15.67
CA ASP A 63 -1.74 0.77 16.72
C ASP A 63 -1.12 0.32 18.05
N ASP A 64 -0.84 1.24 18.99
CA ASP A 64 -0.22 0.87 20.27
C ASP A 64 -1.19 0.28 21.30
N SER A 65 -2.49 0.58 21.18
CA SER A 65 -3.57 -0.07 21.95
C SER A 65 -4.08 -1.35 21.28
N GLY A 66 -3.90 -1.46 19.97
CA GLY A 66 -4.23 -2.65 19.19
C GLY A 66 -5.33 -2.41 18.16
N VAL A 67 -5.32 -3.23 17.11
CA VAL A 67 -6.22 -3.09 15.95
C VAL A 67 -7.50 -3.89 16.18
N ALA A 68 -8.66 -3.24 16.07
CA ALA A 68 -9.98 -3.86 16.22
C ALA A 68 -10.61 -4.31 14.90
N SER A 69 -10.44 -3.54 13.82
CA SER A 69 -10.93 -3.89 12.48
C SER A 69 -10.08 -3.31 11.37
N ILE A 70 -10.03 -4.01 10.23
CA ILE A 70 -9.42 -3.56 8.98
C ILE A 70 -10.47 -3.72 7.89
N ARG A 71 -10.99 -2.61 7.34
CA ARG A 71 -11.99 -2.61 6.28
C ARG A 71 -11.39 -2.22 4.94
N ILE A 72 -11.77 -2.96 3.91
CA ILE A 72 -11.46 -2.66 2.50
C ILE A 72 -12.79 -2.48 1.79
N ASP A 73 -13.07 -1.27 1.28
CA ASP A 73 -14.37 -0.90 0.69
C ASP A 73 -15.56 -1.30 1.61
N GLY A 74 -15.39 -1.09 2.91
CA GLY A 74 -16.39 -1.42 3.94
C GLY A 74 -16.43 -2.89 4.38
N VAL A 75 -15.69 -3.81 3.72
CA VAL A 75 -15.62 -5.23 4.12
C VAL A 75 -14.54 -5.43 5.19
N ASP A 76 -14.94 -5.87 6.40
CA ASP A 76 -14.01 -6.15 7.50
C ASP A 76 -13.25 -7.46 7.28
N LEU A 77 -11.95 -7.35 6.95
CA LEU A 77 -11.06 -8.50 6.79
C LEU A 77 -10.94 -9.31 8.07
N MET A 78 -11.06 -8.68 9.24
CA MET A 78 -10.92 -9.37 10.51
C MET A 78 -12.14 -10.24 10.86
N ALA A 79 -13.26 -10.09 10.16
CA ALA A 79 -14.41 -10.98 10.30
C ALA A 79 -14.12 -12.40 9.81
N ASP A 80 -13.18 -12.56 8.88
CA ASP A 80 -12.71 -13.84 8.36
C ASP A 80 -11.98 -14.66 9.43
N ASP A 81 -12.09 -15.98 9.35
CA ASP A 81 -11.42 -16.94 10.25
C ASP A 81 -9.90 -16.73 10.27
N LEU A 82 -9.31 -16.36 9.13
CA LEU A 82 -7.87 -16.15 8.96
C LEU A 82 -7.32 -15.02 9.84
N TYR A 83 -8.11 -13.96 10.06
CA TYR A 83 -7.66 -12.76 10.76
C TYR A 83 -8.36 -12.56 12.11
N ARG A 84 -9.33 -13.40 12.47
CA ARG A 84 -10.08 -13.25 13.72
C ARG A 84 -9.19 -13.26 14.95
N SER A 85 -8.14 -14.10 14.96
CA SER A 85 -7.16 -14.20 16.05
C SER A 85 -6.15 -13.05 16.10
N GLU A 86 -6.19 -12.15 15.11
CA GLU A 86 -5.31 -10.98 15.05
C GLU A 86 -5.93 -9.75 15.73
N ARG A 87 -7.23 -9.80 16.09
CA ARG A 87 -7.90 -8.68 16.78
C ARG A 87 -7.23 -8.36 18.11
N GLY A 88 -7.01 -7.06 18.34
CA GLY A 88 -6.36 -6.52 19.54
C GLY A 88 -4.83 -6.56 19.49
N ARG A 89 -4.20 -7.07 18.43
CA ARG A 89 -2.74 -7.00 18.26
C ARG A 89 -2.32 -5.61 17.81
N GLY A 90 -1.14 -5.18 18.26
CA GLY A 90 -0.58 -3.88 17.89
C GLY A 90 -0.01 -3.80 16.47
N LEU A 91 0.21 -4.96 15.83
CA LEU A 91 0.59 -5.06 14.41
C LEU A 91 -0.14 -6.24 13.80
N VAL A 92 -0.85 -6.00 12.71
CA VAL A 92 -1.59 -7.00 11.94
C VAL A 92 -1.14 -6.93 10.49
N GLN A 93 -0.54 -8.00 9.99
CA GLN A 93 -0.29 -8.14 8.55
C GLN A 93 -1.54 -8.72 7.88
N PHE A 94 -1.88 -8.19 6.72
CA PHE A 94 -3.04 -8.66 5.96
C PHE A 94 -2.75 -8.76 4.47
N ALA A 95 -3.54 -9.58 3.81
CA ALA A 95 -3.63 -9.68 2.37
C ALA A 95 -5.05 -10.05 1.94
N PHE A 96 -5.45 -9.56 0.79
CA PHE A 96 -6.71 -9.90 0.13
C PHE A 96 -6.51 -9.96 -1.39
N THR A 97 -7.45 -10.56 -2.09
CA THR A 97 -7.41 -10.71 -3.55
C THR A 97 -8.65 -10.08 -4.16
N LYS A 98 -8.48 -9.29 -5.22
CA LYS A 98 -9.58 -8.82 -6.07
C LYS A 98 -9.56 -9.55 -7.42
N PRO A 99 -10.61 -10.32 -7.74
CA PRO A 99 -10.72 -11.00 -9.01
C PRO A 99 -11.47 -10.18 -10.07
N ASN A 100 -11.35 -10.59 -11.34
CA ASN A 100 -12.16 -10.10 -12.47
C ASN A 100 -12.15 -8.57 -12.64
N LEU A 101 -10.99 -7.95 -12.53
CA LEU A 101 -10.81 -6.52 -12.76
C LEU A 101 -10.72 -6.22 -14.26
N SER A 102 -10.91 -4.96 -14.61
CA SER A 102 -10.72 -4.45 -15.97
C SER A 102 -9.66 -3.35 -15.95
N ASP A 103 -9.10 -3.06 -17.12
CA ASP A 103 -8.18 -1.93 -17.29
C ASP A 103 -8.82 -0.62 -16.80
N GLY A 104 -7.97 0.28 -16.30
CA GLY A 104 -8.36 1.55 -15.72
C GLY A 104 -7.91 1.74 -14.28
N GLU A 105 -8.48 2.73 -13.61
CA GLU A 105 -8.14 3.04 -12.23
C GLU A 105 -8.92 2.16 -11.24
N LEU A 106 -8.19 1.48 -10.37
CA LEU A 106 -8.71 0.83 -9.17
C LEU A 106 -8.46 1.73 -7.97
N THR A 107 -9.54 2.22 -7.35
CA THR A 107 -9.50 2.98 -6.11
C THR A 107 -10.14 2.18 -4.99
N LEU A 108 -9.41 2.00 -3.88
CA LEU A 108 -9.86 1.29 -2.68
C LEU A 108 -9.88 2.25 -1.50
N VAL A 109 -10.92 2.15 -0.68
CA VAL A 109 -10.98 2.83 0.62
C VAL A 109 -10.51 1.85 1.70
N LEU A 110 -9.42 2.20 2.36
CA LEU A 110 -8.83 1.43 3.45
C LEU A 110 -9.22 2.11 4.77
N GLU A 111 -9.79 1.37 5.71
CA GLU A 111 -10.10 1.90 7.03
C GLU A 111 -9.55 0.97 8.11
N VAL A 112 -8.88 1.53 9.11
CA VAL A 112 -8.44 0.80 10.29
C VAL A 112 -9.04 1.45 11.53
N THR A 113 -9.57 0.63 12.44
CA THR A 113 -10.11 1.10 13.72
C THR A 113 -9.34 0.43 14.86
N ASP A 114 -8.90 1.22 15.84
CA ASP A 114 -8.25 0.72 17.07
C ASP A 114 -9.27 0.15 18.08
N VAL A 115 -8.80 -0.49 19.15
CA VAL A 115 -9.65 -1.04 20.23
C VAL A 115 -10.39 0.04 21.04
N ASN A 116 -9.97 1.29 20.94
CA ASN A 116 -10.57 2.45 21.60
C ASN A 116 -11.61 3.17 20.70
N GLY A 117 -11.81 2.69 19.47
CA GLY A 117 -12.77 3.22 18.50
C GLY A 117 -12.27 4.39 17.64
N ARG A 118 -10.96 4.71 17.62
CA ARG A 118 -10.41 5.68 16.66
C ARG A 118 -10.20 5.04 15.32
N THR A 119 -10.38 5.83 14.26
CA THR A 119 -10.29 5.35 12.89
C THR A 119 -9.38 6.22 12.05
N THR A 120 -8.61 5.58 11.17
CA THR A 120 -7.88 6.20 10.06
C THR A 120 -8.45 5.66 8.75
N SER A 121 -8.62 6.53 7.76
CA SER A 121 -9.09 6.19 6.42
C SER A 121 -8.11 6.71 5.37
N GLU A 122 -7.74 5.85 4.42
CA GLU A 122 -6.78 6.15 3.35
C GLU A 122 -7.30 5.63 2.02
N ASN A 123 -7.01 6.37 0.93
CA ASN A 123 -7.29 5.91 -0.42
C ASN A 123 -6.06 5.24 -1.02
N TYR A 124 -6.23 4.02 -1.53
CA TYR A 124 -5.23 3.34 -2.32
C TYR A 124 -5.63 3.33 -3.79
N VAL A 125 -4.76 3.88 -4.64
CA VAL A 125 -4.99 3.98 -6.09
C VAL A 125 -3.95 3.15 -6.84
N LEU A 126 -4.44 2.39 -7.81
CA LEU A 126 -3.64 1.55 -8.70
C LEU A 126 -4.19 1.66 -10.12
N THR A 127 -3.32 1.78 -11.12
CA THR A 127 -3.72 1.71 -12.53
C THR A 127 -3.55 0.27 -13.02
N LEU A 128 -4.60 -0.28 -13.60
CA LEU A 128 -4.63 -1.60 -14.20
C LEU A 128 -4.52 -1.47 -15.71
N ASP A 129 -3.61 -2.22 -16.31
CA ASP A 129 -3.35 -2.19 -17.73
C ASP A 129 -2.84 -3.54 -18.21
N ALA A 130 -3.77 -4.39 -18.62
CA ALA A 130 -3.50 -5.69 -19.21
C ALA A 130 -3.44 -5.64 -20.75
N THR A 131 -3.61 -4.46 -21.35
CA THR A 131 -3.59 -4.27 -22.80
C THR A 131 -2.15 -4.21 -23.32
N PRO A 132 -1.71 -5.13 -24.20
CA PRO A 132 -0.38 -5.06 -24.76
C PRO A 132 -0.20 -3.89 -25.75
N PRO A 133 1.03 -3.34 -25.86
CA PRO A 133 1.32 -2.33 -26.86
C PRO A 133 1.21 -2.91 -28.27
N THR A 134 1.12 -2.05 -29.28
CA THR A 134 1.11 -2.42 -30.70
C THR A 134 2.36 -1.90 -31.40
N VAL A 135 2.76 -2.58 -32.47
CA VAL A 135 3.84 -2.14 -33.36
C VAL A 135 3.45 -2.35 -34.81
N GLU A 136 3.53 -1.28 -35.59
CA GLU A 136 3.25 -1.27 -37.01
C GLU A 136 4.54 -0.96 -37.76
N LEU A 137 5.02 -1.90 -38.56
CA LEU A 137 6.21 -1.71 -39.40
C LEU A 137 5.77 -1.19 -40.77
N THR A 138 6.24 0.00 -41.14
CA THR A 138 5.92 0.64 -42.42
C THR A 138 6.99 0.36 -43.48
N ARG A 139 8.22 0.03 -43.07
CA ARG A 139 9.32 -0.33 -43.97
C ARG A 139 10.26 -1.32 -43.30
N VAL A 140 10.54 -2.43 -43.98
CA VAL A 140 11.63 -3.34 -43.65
C VAL A 140 12.32 -3.77 -44.94
N GLU A 141 13.52 -3.25 -45.20
CA GLU A 141 14.22 -3.51 -46.45
C GLU A 141 15.73 -3.58 -46.27
N GLY A 142 16.41 -4.27 -47.18
CA GLY A 142 17.87 -4.30 -47.23
C GLY A 142 18.47 -2.93 -47.54
N ALA A 143 19.41 -2.49 -46.71
CA ALA A 143 20.18 -1.25 -46.90
C ALA A 143 21.60 -1.51 -47.46
N GLY A 144 21.90 -2.76 -47.83
CA GLY A 144 23.23 -3.19 -48.24
C GLY A 144 24.17 -3.46 -47.05
N GLY A 145 25.29 -4.14 -47.30
CA GLY A 145 26.29 -4.42 -46.26
C GLY A 145 25.79 -5.27 -45.09
N GLY A 146 24.78 -6.13 -45.29
CA GLY A 146 24.19 -6.95 -44.23
C GLY A 146 23.35 -6.15 -43.23
N ARG A 147 22.77 -5.02 -43.65
CA ARG A 147 21.90 -4.18 -42.80
C ARG A 147 20.48 -4.09 -43.33
N LEU A 148 19.54 -3.87 -42.41
CA LEU A 148 18.14 -3.56 -42.68
C LEU A 148 17.81 -2.12 -42.26
N ARG A 149 17.04 -1.43 -43.11
CA ARG A 149 16.31 -0.21 -42.77
C ARG A 149 14.96 -0.62 -42.22
N VAL A 150 14.69 -0.23 -40.97
CA VAL A 150 13.44 -0.53 -40.27
C VAL A 150 12.75 0.78 -39.91
N GLU A 151 11.52 0.95 -40.38
CA GLU A 151 10.65 2.07 -40.05
C GLU A 151 9.32 1.54 -39.52
N GLY A 152 8.78 2.23 -38.52
CA GLY A 152 7.52 1.84 -37.91
C GLY A 152 7.09 2.76 -36.77
N THR A 153 5.96 2.41 -36.19
CA THR A 153 5.37 3.13 -35.05
C THR A 153 4.94 2.14 -33.98
N ALA A 154 5.40 2.37 -32.75
CA ALA A 154 4.92 1.70 -31.56
C ALA A 154 3.83 2.54 -30.88
N ARG A 155 2.78 1.91 -30.35
CA ARG A 155 1.68 2.57 -29.64
C ARG A 155 1.24 1.79 -28.42
N ASP A 156 0.78 2.51 -27.41
CA ASP A 156 0.22 1.96 -26.18
C ASP A 156 -0.94 2.84 -25.68
N ASN A 157 -1.90 2.26 -24.96
CA ASN A 157 -3.04 2.98 -24.39
C ASN A 157 -2.64 3.89 -23.21
N LEU A 158 -1.56 3.55 -22.47
CA LEU A 158 -1.08 4.37 -21.37
C LEU A 158 0.29 4.97 -21.65
N ARG A 159 1.32 4.15 -21.80
CA ARG A 159 2.71 4.61 -21.93
C ARG A 159 3.64 3.48 -22.33
N LEU A 160 4.37 3.70 -23.42
CA LEU A 160 5.52 2.89 -23.81
C LEU A 160 6.68 3.05 -22.81
N SER A 161 7.35 1.96 -22.45
CA SER A 161 8.51 1.96 -21.54
C SER A 161 9.81 1.55 -22.22
N SER A 162 9.77 0.66 -23.21
CA SER A 162 10.95 0.16 -23.92
C SER A 162 10.61 -0.24 -25.35
N ILE A 163 11.50 0.10 -26.29
CA ILE A 163 11.48 -0.41 -27.66
C ILE A 163 12.87 -0.93 -27.94
N ARG A 164 12.98 -2.18 -28.39
CA ARG A 164 14.26 -2.82 -28.76
C ARG A 164 14.16 -3.38 -30.17
N ILE A 165 15.22 -3.22 -30.95
CA ILE A 165 15.35 -3.82 -32.28
C ILE A 165 16.60 -4.69 -32.28
N ASN A 166 16.44 -5.99 -32.52
CA ASN A 166 17.49 -6.99 -32.38
C ASN A 166 18.20 -6.93 -31.01
N GLY A 167 17.41 -6.72 -29.95
CA GLY A 167 17.89 -6.57 -28.58
C GLY A 167 18.52 -5.21 -28.24
N VAL A 168 18.76 -4.33 -29.22
CA VAL A 168 19.32 -2.99 -28.99
C VAL A 168 18.20 -2.02 -28.61
N PRO A 169 18.27 -1.34 -27.44
CA PRO A 169 17.25 -0.39 -27.03
C PRO A 169 17.29 0.91 -27.84
N LEU A 170 16.13 1.44 -28.19
CA LEU A 170 15.97 2.76 -28.74
C LEU A 170 15.83 3.79 -27.61
N ALA A 171 16.53 4.91 -27.73
CA ALA A 171 16.32 6.06 -26.87
C ALA A 171 15.13 6.88 -27.38
N PHE A 172 14.14 7.10 -26.52
CA PHE A 172 12.98 7.94 -26.82
C PHE A 172 12.44 8.56 -25.53
N THR A 173 11.66 9.62 -25.67
CA THR A 173 10.87 10.15 -24.56
C THR A 173 9.63 9.28 -24.40
N PRO A 174 9.42 8.62 -23.24
CA PRO A 174 8.23 7.80 -23.03
C PRO A 174 6.92 8.56 -23.25
N GLY A 175 6.00 7.92 -23.96
CA GLY A 175 4.69 8.45 -24.31
C GLY A 175 3.81 7.32 -24.86
N THR A 176 2.61 7.66 -25.34
CA THR A 176 1.67 6.67 -25.91
C THR A 176 2.02 6.24 -27.33
N GLU A 177 2.86 7.00 -28.03
CA GLU A 177 3.25 6.71 -29.42
C GLU A 177 4.71 7.10 -29.66
N PHE A 178 5.43 6.26 -30.41
CA PHE A 178 6.78 6.58 -30.88
C PHE A 178 7.03 6.00 -32.28
N SER A 179 7.33 6.88 -33.24
CA SER A 179 7.79 6.49 -34.57
C SER A 179 9.32 6.41 -34.62
N PHE A 180 9.83 5.37 -35.27
CA PHE A 180 11.26 5.11 -35.40
C PHE A 180 11.66 4.85 -36.86
N SER A 181 12.91 5.16 -37.17
CA SER A 181 13.54 4.90 -38.46
C SER A 181 15.02 4.65 -38.21
N VAL A 182 15.44 3.38 -38.28
CA VAL A 182 16.80 2.96 -37.89
C VAL A 182 17.43 2.02 -38.91
N LEU A 183 18.76 1.95 -38.87
CA LEU A 183 19.54 0.91 -39.55
C LEU A 183 20.03 -0.07 -38.51
N VAL A 184 19.75 -1.36 -38.72
CA VAL A 184 20.17 -2.45 -37.84
C VAL A 184 20.85 -3.55 -38.67
N ASP A 185 21.58 -4.45 -38.01
CA ASP A 185 22.14 -5.62 -38.67
C ASP A 185 21.03 -6.58 -39.10
N ASP A 186 21.19 -7.21 -40.26
CA ASP A 186 20.25 -8.17 -40.83
C ASP A 186 20.39 -9.54 -40.15
N ALA A 187 19.79 -9.68 -38.96
CA ALA A 187 19.85 -10.89 -38.15
C ALA A 187 18.81 -11.94 -38.58
N ALA A 188 19.15 -13.24 -38.49
CA ALA A 188 18.29 -14.38 -38.86
C ALA A 188 16.92 -14.39 -38.12
N ASP A 189 16.93 -13.90 -36.89
CA ASP A 189 15.83 -13.84 -35.94
C ASP A 189 15.51 -12.39 -35.54
N GLY A 190 15.74 -11.44 -36.46
CA GLY A 190 15.55 -10.04 -36.18
C GLY A 190 14.11 -9.70 -35.79
N GLU A 191 13.93 -8.95 -34.70
CA GLU A 191 12.63 -8.58 -34.16
C GLU A 191 12.62 -7.17 -33.57
N VAL A 192 11.42 -6.60 -33.50
CA VAL A 192 11.10 -5.44 -32.67
C VAL A 192 10.34 -5.92 -31.45
N VAL A 193 10.84 -5.58 -30.26
CA VAL A 193 10.20 -5.85 -28.96
C VAL A 193 9.77 -4.52 -28.36
N VAL A 194 8.47 -4.38 -28.12
CA VAL A 194 7.87 -3.20 -27.49
C VAL A 194 7.29 -3.61 -26.15
N GLU A 195 7.60 -2.84 -25.11
CA GLU A 195 7.09 -3.01 -23.75
C GLU A 195 6.47 -1.70 -23.25
N ASP A 196 5.35 -1.81 -22.55
CA ASP A 196 4.65 -0.68 -21.93
C ASP A 196 5.04 -0.47 -20.46
N SER A 197 4.38 0.48 -19.79
CA SER A 197 4.63 0.80 -18.37
C SER A 197 4.08 -0.22 -17.37
N ALA A 198 3.16 -1.09 -17.79
CA ALA A 198 2.60 -2.19 -17.00
C ALA A 198 3.42 -3.49 -17.15
N GLY A 199 4.37 -3.50 -18.10
CA GLY A 199 5.19 -4.63 -18.47
C GLY A 199 4.54 -5.59 -19.47
N ASN A 200 3.48 -5.18 -20.19
CA ASN A 200 2.99 -5.98 -21.32
C ASN A 200 3.96 -5.83 -22.50
N VAL A 201 4.08 -6.89 -23.30
CA VAL A 201 5.10 -6.99 -24.35
C VAL A 201 4.49 -7.47 -25.66
N THR A 202 4.84 -6.78 -26.74
CA THR A 202 4.58 -7.20 -28.11
C THR A 202 5.88 -7.43 -28.86
N ARG A 203 5.94 -8.51 -29.64
CA ARG A 203 7.09 -8.86 -30.48
C ARG A 203 6.66 -8.90 -31.94
N ARG A 204 7.49 -8.37 -32.83
CA ARG A 204 7.24 -8.37 -34.27
C ARG A 204 8.50 -8.74 -35.03
N SER A 205 8.39 -9.82 -35.80
CA SER A 205 9.45 -10.27 -36.73
C SER A 205 9.74 -9.19 -37.77
N LEU A 206 11.03 -9.03 -38.09
CA LEU A 206 11.52 -8.24 -39.23
C LEU A 206 11.54 -9.04 -40.54
N ARG A 207 11.25 -10.33 -40.51
CA ARG A 207 11.05 -11.19 -41.70
C ARG A 207 9.67 -11.81 -41.76
#